data_AF-A0A2N5AG47-F1
#
_entry.id   AF-A0A2N5AG47-F1
#
_cell.length_a   1.000
_cell.length_b   1.000
_cell.length_c   1.000
_cell.angle_alpha   90.00
_cell.angle_beta   90.00
_cell.angle_gamma   90.00
#
_symmetry.space_group_name_H-M   'P 1'
#
loop_
_entity.id
_entity.type
_entity.pdbx_description
1 polymer ?
#
loop_
_entity_poly.entity_id
_entity_poly.type
_entity_poly.pdbx_seq_one_letter_code
_entity_poly.pdbx_strand_id
1 'polypeptide(L)'
;MDKSPAIDAVDRILAQWQRERPDLDCSPMGPIGRLKRCAMLLEPQVEVAFTRHDLVRWEFDMLATLRRAGPPFTLSPTQLFSTLMITSGTMTHRLKALEKRGFITRLPNPEDARSMLVALTPVGRE
;
A
#
# COMPACT_ATOMS: atom_id res chain seq x y z
N MET A 1 -14.82 -22.58 30.33
CA MET A 1 -13.88 -21.72 29.59
C MET A 1 -14.56 -20.37 29.45
N ASP A 2 -14.09 -19.39 30.22
CA ASP A 2 -14.63 -18.03 30.23
C ASP A 2 -14.56 -17.46 28.80
N LYS A 3 -15.72 -17.12 28.23
CA LYS A 3 -15.88 -16.55 26.88
C LYS A 3 -16.05 -15.03 26.94
N SER A 4 -15.59 -14.38 28.00
CA SER A 4 -15.50 -12.93 27.99
C SER A 4 -14.52 -12.50 26.89
N PRO A 5 -14.91 -11.63 25.94
CA PRO A 5 -14.02 -11.19 24.90
C PRO A 5 -12.80 -10.52 25.54
N ALA A 6 -11.60 -10.91 25.08
CA ALA A 6 -10.37 -10.34 25.60
C ALA A 6 -10.35 -8.83 25.35
N ILE A 7 -10.27 -8.04 26.43
CA ILE A 7 -10.19 -6.57 26.38
C ILE A 7 -8.88 -6.17 25.72
N ASP A 8 -8.94 -5.35 24.67
CA ASP A 8 -7.76 -4.90 23.94
C ASP A 8 -7.25 -3.52 24.38
N ALA A 9 -6.23 -3.02 23.68
CA ALA A 9 -5.66 -1.70 23.98
C ALA A 9 -6.61 -0.53 23.65
N VAL A 10 -7.50 -0.70 22.67
CA VAL A 10 -8.49 0.32 22.28
C VAL A 10 -9.65 0.34 23.26
N ASP A 11 -10.08 -0.81 23.77
CA ASP A 11 -11.08 -0.86 24.85
C ASP A 11 -10.63 -0.07 26.08
N ARG A 12 -9.35 -0.19 26.45
CA ARG A 12 -8.75 0.61 27.54
C ARG A 12 -8.77 2.10 27.26
N ILE A 13 -8.56 2.52 26.01
CA ILE A 13 -8.63 3.93 25.60
C ILE A 13 -10.08 4.44 25.67
N LEU A 14 -11.05 3.65 25.20
CA LEU A 14 -12.48 4.01 25.27
C LEU A 14 -12.96 4.15 26.71
N ALA A 15 -12.55 3.24 27.60
CA ALA A 15 -12.87 3.32 29.02
C ALA A 15 -12.28 4.58 29.68
N GLN A 16 -11.09 5.04 29.25
CA GLN A 16 -10.51 6.29 29.71
C GLN A 16 -11.34 7.49 29.26
N TRP A 17 -11.76 7.53 27.99
CA TRP A 17 -12.62 8.60 27.47
C TRP A 17 -13.97 8.65 28.20
N GLN A 18 -14.60 7.50 28.42
CA GLN A 18 -15.86 7.44 29.17
C GLN A 18 -15.72 7.97 30.60
N ARG A 19 -14.57 7.76 31.25
CA ARG A 19 -14.29 8.24 32.60
C ARG A 19 -14.01 9.75 32.64
N GLU A 20 -13.24 10.26 31.70
CA GLU A 20 -12.77 11.65 31.70
C GLU A 20 -13.73 12.63 31.01
N ARG A 21 -14.43 12.18 29.96
CA ARG A 21 -15.34 12.98 29.13
C ARG A 21 -16.56 12.15 28.71
N PRO A 22 -17.45 11.81 29.68
CA PRO A 22 -18.66 11.03 29.40
C PRO A 22 -19.65 11.76 28.47
N ASP A 23 -19.46 13.06 28.23
CA ASP A 23 -20.24 13.89 27.30
C ASP A 23 -19.91 13.65 25.82
N LEU A 24 -18.78 13.00 25.50
CA LEU A 24 -18.34 12.76 24.13
C LEU A 24 -18.67 11.34 23.65
N ASP A 25 -19.22 11.22 22.45
CA ASP A 25 -19.29 9.94 21.75
C ASP A 25 -17.92 9.60 21.11
N CYS A 26 -17.14 8.76 21.79
CA CYS A 26 -15.87 8.26 21.29
C CYS A 26 -15.98 6.88 20.63
N SER A 27 -17.18 6.35 20.42
CA SER A 27 -17.38 5.04 19.79
C SER A 27 -16.70 4.88 18.42
N PRO A 28 -16.56 5.92 17.55
CA PRO A 28 -15.82 5.79 16.29
C PRO A 28 -14.34 5.44 16.45
N MET A 29 -13.72 5.79 17.60
CA MET A 29 -12.33 5.42 17.88
C MET A 29 -12.14 3.91 18.01
N GLY A 30 -13.20 3.16 18.35
CA GLY A 30 -13.18 1.70 18.46
C GLY A 30 -12.69 1.02 17.18
N PRO A 31 -13.45 1.06 16.07
CA PRO A 31 -13.05 0.44 14.81
C PRO A 31 -11.83 1.12 14.19
N ILE A 32 -11.77 2.46 14.18
CA ILE A 32 -10.67 3.21 13.54
C ILE A 32 -9.34 2.93 14.26
N GLY A 33 -9.34 2.98 15.59
CA GLY A 33 -8.17 2.73 16.41
C GLY A 33 -7.64 1.31 16.24
N ARG A 34 -8.54 0.32 16.16
CA ARG A 34 -8.16 -1.08 15.93
C ARG A 34 -7.55 -1.28 14.55
N LEU A 35 -8.19 -0.78 13.50
CA LEU A 35 -7.65 -0.86 12.14
C LEU A 35 -6.27 -0.21 12.04
N LYS A 36 -6.12 0.99 12.61
CA LYS A 36 -4.82 1.69 12.65
C LYS A 36 -3.75 0.89 13.39
N ARG A 37 -4.09 0.31 14.54
CA ARG A 37 -3.16 -0.51 15.32
C ARG A 37 -2.78 -1.80 14.59
N CYS A 38 -3.74 -2.46 13.95
CA CYS A 38 -3.47 -3.64 13.12
C CYS A 38 -2.49 -3.29 12.00
N ALA A 39 -2.72 -2.18 11.29
CA ALA A 39 -1.79 -1.70 10.26
C ALA A 39 -0.39 -1.43 10.85
N MET A 40 -0.28 -0.68 11.95
CA MET A 40 1.01 -0.39 12.59
C MET A 40 1.78 -1.64 13.04
N LEU A 41 1.09 -2.70 13.46
CA LEU A 41 1.72 -3.95 13.88
C LEU A 41 2.09 -4.85 12.71
N LEU A 42 1.33 -4.80 11.62
CA LEU A 42 1.52 -5.63 10.44
C LEU A 42 2.56 -5.04 9.48
N GLU A 43 2.56 -3.72 9.29
CA GLU A 43 3.41 -3.04 8.31
C GLU A 43 4.90 -3.38 8.44
N PRO A 44 5.53 -3.35 9.63
CA PRO A 44 6.95 -3.70 9.76
C PRO A 44 7.24 -5.15 9.35
N GLN A 45 6.31 -6.07 9.61
CA GLN A 45 6.47 -7.49 9.24
C GLN A 45 6.37 -7.68 7.73
N VAL A 46 5.49 -6.91 7.09
CA VAL A 46 5.35 -6.89 5.63
C VAL A 46 6.59 -6.26 4.97
N GLU A 47 7.15 -5.18 5.52
CA GLU A 47 8.40 -4.60 5.02
C GLU A 47 9.58 -5.59 5.08
N VAL A 48 9.68 -6.38 6.16
CA VAL A 48 10.70 -7.43 6.27
C VAL A 48 10.58 -8.45 5.14
N ALA A 49 9.37 -8.77 4.67
CA ALA A 49 9.20 -9.68 3.55
C ALA A 49 9.78 -9.10 2.24
N PHE A 50 9.62 -7.80 1.99
CA PHE A 50 10.14 -7.15 0.78
C PHE A 50 11.66 -6.98 0.80
N THR A 51 12.24 -6.65 1.96
CA THR A 51 13.70 -6.47 2.08
C THR A 51 14.51 -7.73 1.75
N ARG A 52 13.93 -8.93 1.94
CA ARG A 52 14.55 -10.20 1.52
C ARG A 52 14.75 -10.31 0.00
N HIS A 53 14.02 -9.51 -0.76
CA HIS A 53 14.09 -9.42 -2.22
C HIS A 53 14.72 -8.10 -2.70
N ASP A 54 15.42 -7.37 -1.82
CA ASP A 54 15.98 -6.04 -2.13
C ASP A 54 14.92 -5.04 -2.63
N LEU A 55 13.68 -5.17 -2.13
CA LEU A 55 12.57 -4.28 -2.45
C LEU A 55 12.15 -3.51 -1.22
N VAL A 56 11.66 -2.29 -1.44
CA VAL A 56 10.81 -1.58 -0.46
C VAL A 56 9.35 -1.68 -0.89
N ARG A 57 8.42 -1.53 0.06
CA ARG A 57 6.98 -1.70 -0.19
C ARG A 57 6.43 -0.98 -1.41
N TRP A 58 6.89 0.25 -1.68
CA TRP A 58 6.38 1.00 -2.82
C TRP A 58 6.83 0.44 -4.16
N GLU A 59 8.02 -0.14 -4.23
CA GLU A 59 8.50 -0.80 -5.44
C GLU A 59 7.68 -2.06 -5.69
N PHE A 60 7.52 -2.88 -4.64
CA PHE A 60 6.68 -4.07 -4.71
C PHE A 60 5.25 -3.75 -5.17
N ASP A 61 4.59 -2.74 -4.60
CA ASP A 61 3.21 -2.39 -4.97
C ASP A 61 3.08 -2.02 -6.45
N MET A 62 4.06 -1.30 -7.01
CA MET A 62 4.07 -0.94 -8.44
C MET A 62 4.30 -2.16 -9.34
N LEU A 63 5.28 -3.00 -8.99
CA LEU A 63 5.57 -4.23 -9.75
C LEU A 63 4.41 -5.22 -9.68
N ALA A 64 3.86 -5.45 -8.49
CA ALA A 64 2.69 -6.30 -8.28
C ALA A 64 1.46 -5.77 -9.02
N THR A 65 1.29 -4.44 -9.08
CA THR A 65 0.18 -3.81 -9.83
C THR A 65 0.30 -4.03 -11.34
N LEU A 66 1.47 -3.84 -11.92
CA LEU A 66 1.71 -4.17 -13.33
C LEU A 66 1.57 -5.69 -13.57
N ARG A 67 2.02 -6.53 -12.64
CA ARG A 67 1.96 -7.98 -12.74
C ARG A 67 0.52 -8.50 -12.76
N ARG A 68 -0.34 -7.96 -11.89
CA ARG A 68 -1.76 -8.35 -11.78
C ARG A 68 -2.66 -7.73 -12.85
N ALA A 69 -2.17 -6.74 -13.61
CA ALA A 69 -2.84 -6.27 -14.82
C ALA A 69 -2.88 -7.34 -15.94
N GLY A 70 -2.07 -8.39 -15.83
CA GLY A 70 -1.99 -9.47 -16.81
C GLY A 70 -1.17 -9.08 -18.05
N PRO A 71 -0.84 -10.03 -18.95
CA PRO A 71 -0.11 -9.74 -20.18
C PRO A 71 -0.80 -8.65 -21.02
N PRO A 72 -0.05 -7.67 -21.60
CA PRO A 72 1.41 -7.60 -21.70
C PRO A 72 2.13 -7.01 -20.47
N PHE A 73 1.45 -6.89 -19.32
CA PHE A 73 1.94 -6.31 -18.06
C PHE A 73 2.25 -4.82 -18.16
N THR A 74 1.34 -4.12 -18.84
CA THR A 74 1.49 -2.73 -19.23
C THR A 74 0.27 -1.94 -18.78
N LEU A 75 0.51 -0.77 -18.18
CA LEU A 75 -0.53 0.19 -17.81
C LEU A 75 -0.13 1.61 -18.20
N SER A 76 -1.12 2.45 -18.48
CA SER A 76 -0.89 3.90 -18.49
C SER A 76 -0.58 4.40 -17.07
N PRO A 77 0.10 5.55 -16.90
CA PRO A 77 0.37 6.11 -15.58
C PRO A 77 -0.89 6.34 -14.75
N THR A 78 -1.99 6.74 -15.39
CA THR A 78 -3.29 6.95 -14.75
C THR A 78 -3.89 5.66 -14.24
N GLN A 79 -3.86 4.58 -15.03
CA GLN A 79 -4.35 3.27 -14.60
C GLN A 79 -3.47 2.65 -13.51
N LEU A 80 -2.15 2.83 -13.63
CA LEU A 80 -1.22 2.40 -12.60
C LEU A 80 -1.56 3.10 -11.28
N PHE A 81 -1.69 4.43 -11.30
CA PHE A 81 -2.02 5.21 -10.10
C PHE A 81 -3.36 4.81 -9.45
N SER A 82 -4.42 4.65 -10.24
CA SER A 82 -5.77 4.37 -9.71
C SER A 82 -5.89 3.02 -9.02
N THR A 83 -4.89 2.14 -9.19
CA THR A 83 -4.92 0.78 -8.68
C THR A 83 -3.90 0.51 -7.58
N LEU A 84 -2.95 1.40 -7.31
CA LEU A 84 -1.96 1.24 -6.24
C LEU A 84 -2.62 1.15 -4.87
N MET A 85 -2.06 0.33 -3.99
CA MET A 85 -2.48 0.24 -2.59
C MET A 85 -1.90 1.36 -1.73
N ILE A 86 -0.88 2.07 -2.24
CA ILE A 86 -0.29 3.23 -1.57
C ILE A 86 -0.41 4.50 -2.42
N THR A 87 -0.69 5.62 -1.76
CA THR A 87 -0.95 6.91 -2.42
C THR A 87 0.17 7.94 -2.26
N SER A 88 1.16 7.67 -1.41
CA SER A 88 2.22 8.65 -1.10
C SER A 88 3.30 8.67 -2.18
N GLY A 89 3.85 9.84 -2.54
CA GLY A 89 5.05 9.98 -3.38
C GLY A 89 4.82 10.39 -4.83
N THR A 90 5.78 11.12 -5.41
CA THR A 90 5.71 11.59 -6.80
C THR A 90 5.93 10.43 -7.78
N MET A 91 4.89 10.06 -8.53
CA MET A 91 4.89 8.98 -9.52
C MET A 91 6.11 9.02 -10.46
N THR A 92 6.46 10.20 -10.96
CA THR A 92 7.60 10.40 -11.85
C THR A 92 8.93 9.95 -11.23
N HIS A 93 9.15 10.22 -9.94
CA HIS A 93 10.38 9.81 -9.26
C HIS A 93 10.42 8.29 -9.09
N ARG A 94 9.30 7.68 -8.72
CA ARG A 94 9.17 6.23 -8.56
C ARG A 94 9.40 5.47 -9.86
N LEU A 95 8.77 5.90 -10.94
CA LEU A 95 8.96 5.30 -12.26
C LEU A 95 10.42 5.41 -12.71
N LYS A 96 11.05 6.58 -12.53
CA LYS A 96 12.49 6.74 -12.82
C LYS A 96 13.36 5.80 -12.00
N ALA A 97 13.05 5.62 -10.71
CA ALA A 97 13.81 4.72 -9.85
C ALA A 97 13.66 3.25 -10.28
N LEU A 98 12.44 2.78 -10.57
CA LEU A 98 12.20 1.41 -11.04
C LEU A 98 12.81 1.15 -12.43
N GLU A 99 12.76 2.13 -13.33
CA GLU A 99 13.40 2.05 -14.65
C GLU A 99 14.92 1.99 -14.51
N LYS A 100 15.51 2.80 -13.61
CA LYS A 100 16.95 2.75 -13.29
C LYS A 100 17.36 1.39 -12.72
N ARG A 101 16.47 0.74 -11.96
CA ARG A 101 16.68 -0.64 -11.46
C ARG A 101 16.43 -1.72 -12.52
N GLY A 102 15.94 -1.35 -13.71
CA GLY A 102 15.67 -2.27 -14.81
C GLY A 102 14.40 -3.11 -14.63
N PHE A 103 13.54 -2.78 -13.67
CA PHE A 103 12.31 -3.54 -13.41
C PHE A 103 11.14 -3.15 -14.32
N ILE A 104 11.17 -1.93 -14.85
CA ILE A 104 10.18 -1.45 -15.81
C ILE A 104 10.85 -0.86 -17.04
N THR A 105 10.08 -0.73 -18.11
CA THR A 105 10.40 0.10 -19.27
C THR A 105 9.24 1.04 -19.57
N ARG A 106 9.53 2.16 -20.22
CA ARG A 106 8.54 3.13 -20.67
C ARG A 106 8.43 3.09 -22.18
N LEU A 107 7.20 2.93 -22.67
CA LEU A 107 6.90 2.77 -24.10
C LEU A 107 6.01 3.93 -24.58
N PRO A 108 6.12 4.37 -25.84
CA PRO A 108 5.18 5.32 -26.42
C PRO A 108 3.74 4.79 -26.27
N ASN A 109 2.81 5.65 -25.87
CA ASN A 109 1.41 5.29 -25.87
C ASN A 109 0.78 5.61 -27.25
N PRO A 110 0.31 4.60 -28.01
CA PRO A 110 -0.32 4.82 -29.31
C PRO A 110 -1.64 5.60 -29.22
N GLU A 111 -2.30 5.61 -28.06
CA GLU A 111 -3.58 6.28 -27.85
C GLU A 111 -3.44 7.73 -27.35
N ASP A 112 -2.28 8.09 -26.79
CA ASP A 112 -2.00 9.45 -26.32
C ASP A 112 -0.49 9.74 -26.39
N ALA A 113 -0.09 10.47 -27.45
CA ALA A 113 1.29 10.86 -27.72
C ALA A 113 1.96 11.69 -26.61
N ARG A 114 1.19 12.22 -25.65
CA ARG A 114 1.72 12.96 -24.49
C ARG A 114 2.01 12.06 -23.29
N SER A 115 1.64 10.78 -23.37
CA SER A 115 1.80 9.81 -22.29
C SER A 115 2.73 8.67 -22.69
N MET A 116 3.35 8.05 -21.69
CA MET A 116 4.18 6.86 -21.85
C MET A 116 3.55 5.73 -21.06
N LEU A 117 3.35 4.59 -21.70
CA LEU A 117 2.96 3.36 -21.02
C LEU A 117 4.11 2.87 -20.14
N VAL A 118 3.77 2.23 -19.03
CA VAL A 118 4.71 1.59 -18.11
C VAL A 118 4.54 0.08 -18.25
N ALA A 119 5.60 -0.63 -18.59
CA ALA A 119 5.58 -2.08 -18.79
C ALA A 119 6.60 -2.76 -17.87
N LEU A 120 6.24 -3.93 -17.31
CA LEU A 120 7.21 -4.78 -16.62
C LEU A 120 8.25 -5.34 -17.58
N THR A 121 9.51 -5.30 -17.18
CA THR A 121 10.57 -6.09 -17.83
C THR A 121 10.48 -7.54 -17.36
N PRO A 122 11.21 -8.48 -18.00
CA PRO A 122 11.39 -9.83 -17.47
C PRO A 122 11.98 -9.80 -16.04
N VAL A 123 12.98 -8.95 -15.79
CA VAL A 123 13.63 -8.83 -14.49
C VAL A 123 12.66 -8.34 -13.40
N GLY A 124 11.78 -7.37 -13.72
CA GLY A 124 10.78 -6.92 -12.74
C GLY A 124 9.62 -7.90 -12.52
N ARG A 125 9.53 -8.96 -13.34
CA ARG A 125 8.48 -9.98 -13.25
C ARG A 125 8.88 -11.16 -12.37
N GLU A 126 10.17 -11.48 -12.33
CA GLU A 126 10.78 -12.51 -11.50
C GLU A 126 10.83 -12.08 -10.03
#